data_AF-K6ZQP3-F1
#
_entry.id   AF-K6ZQP3-F1
#
_cell.length_a   1.000
_cell.length_b   1.000
_cell.length_c   1.000
_cell.angle_alpha   90.00
_cell.angle_beta   90.00
_cell.angle_gamma   90.00
#
_symmetry.space_group_name_H-M   'P 1'
#
loop_
_entity.id
_entity.type
_entity.pdbx_description
1 polymer ?
#
loop_
_entity_poly.entity_id
_entity_poly.type
_entity_poly.pdbx_seq_one_letter_code
_entity_poly.pdbx_strand_id
1 'polypeptide(L)'
;MKMPLSSYLVLFSICSFSAYSEDVSWSAKSTDRQAGNVLATLQKSSTQVSQSPAPESLEHNGSDANNLLSSQVGISDNHENPNLNSAAKAVALAIPQLAKKLAARPAATHVNGEYWVYDAYVTLYTDSDYDGYYHHFSVDFDVDTQYAHADVYARLYLGTGDEFREYHTTADFHIDGDSTDDQLTVETELLSGFYPDDYEILIEIYDAVTNELVAVADGYTDADLYLVSIESQDNEVIYVEPDVLVVEASGGSTGWFILFLVPVALVRIFAASRLPKHS
;
A
#
# COMPACT_ATOMS: atom_id res chain seq x y z
N MET A 1 -20.74 71.52 8.95
CA MET A 1 -20.55 70.74 7.70
C MET A 1 -19.20 70.04 7.77
N LYS A 2 -19.22 68.70 7.86
CA LYS A 2 -18.19 67.69 7.55
C LYS A 2 -16.83 67.71 8.31
N MET A 3 -16.64 66.68 9.14
CA MET A 3 -15.35 66.19 9.65
C MET A 3 -14.50 65.60 8.49
N PRO A 4 -13.20 65.32 8.72
CA PRO A 4 -12.87 63.89 8.70
C PRO A 4 -11.96 63.41 9.82
N LEU A 5 -12.35 62.23 10.30
CA LEU A 5 -11.71 61.31 11.23
C LEU A 5 -10.51 60.65 10.51
N SER A 6 -9.31 60.75 11.07
CA SER A 6 -8.14 60.00 10.57
C SER A 6 -8.19 58.58 11.14
N SER A 7 -8.48 57.62 10.26
CA SER A 7 -8.49 56.19 10.56
C SER A 7 -7.08 55.64 10.74
N TYR A 8 -6.80 55.04 11.88
CA TYR A 8 -5.65 54.14 12.06
C TYR A 8 -5.95 52.81 11.35
N LEU A 9 -5.21 52.53 10.27
CA LEU A 9 -5.21 51.24 9.60
C LEU A 9 -4.21 50.33 10.33
N VAL A 10 -4.71 49.41 11.16
CA VAL A 10 -3.89 48.33 11.72
C VAL A 10 -3.73 47.26 10.64
N LEU A 11 -2.52 47.15 10.10
CA LEU A 11 -2.13 46.05 9.22
C LEU A 11 -2.00 44.76 10.05
N PHE A 12 -3.03 43.91 10.02
CA PHE A 12 -2.87 42.51 10.39
C PHE A 12 -2.14 41.80 9.26
N SER A 13 -0.83 41.56 9.47
CA SER A 13 -0.06 40.65 8.64
C SER A 13 -0.54 39.24 8.94
N ILE A 14 -1.45 38.73 8.11
CA ILE A 14 -1.87 37.33 8.14
C ILE A 14 -0.67 36.52 7.65
N CYS A 15 0.07 35.89 8.55
CA CYS A 15 1.00 34.84 8.17
C CYS A 15 0.16 33.68 7.62
N SER A 16 0.10 33.55 6.30
CA SER A 16 -0.35 32.34 5.64
C SER A 16 0.64 31.24 5.98
N PHE A 17 0.33 30.43 7.00
CA PHE A 17 0.90 29.10 7.11
C PHE A 17 0.29 28.28 5.97
N SER A 18 1.00 28.14 4.87
CA SER A 18 0.74 27.02 3.96
C SER A 18 1.07 25.75 4.76
N ALA A 19 0.03 25.04 5.20
CA ALA A 19 0.19 23.67 5.66
C ALA A 19 0.75 22.89 4.47
N TYR A 20 2.01 22.50 4.53
CA TYR A 20 2.56 21.50 3.63
C TYR A 20 1.94 20.19 4.08
N SER A 21 0.92 19.69 3.37
CA SER A 21 0.50 18.31 3.57
C SER A 21 1.65 17.45 3.05
N GLU A 22 2.34 16.76 3.93
CA GLU A 22 3.23 15.69 3.50
C GLU A 22 2.34 14.63 2.83
N ASP A 23 2.37 14.58 1.50
CA ASP A 23 1.70 13.51 0.77
C ASP A 23 2.36 12.19 1.18
N VAL A 24 1.61 11.36 1.91
CA VAL A 24 2.09 10.05 2.36
C VAL A 24 2.44 9.23 1.13
N SER A 25 3.69 8.78 1.03
CA SER A 25 4.10 7.87 -0.03
C SER A 25 3.43 6.52 0.17
N TRP A 26 2.95 5.88 -0.90
CA TRP A 26 2.37 4.55 -0.84
C TRP A 26 2.98 3.64 -1.91
N SER A 27 2.89 2.34 -1.67
CA SER A 27 3.34 1.33 -2.62
C SER A 27 2.60 0.01 -2.47
N ALA A 28 2.43 -0.68 -3.60
CA ALA A 28 1.79 -1.98 -3.67
C ALA A 28 2.52 -2.87 -4.68
N LYS A 29 2.42 -4.17 -4.49
CA LYS A 29 2.85 -5.18 -5.45
C LYS A 29 1.64 -6.01 -5.84
N SER A 30 1.37 -6.10 -7.13
CA SER A 30 0.17 -6.75 -7.64
C SER A 30 0.45 -7.60 -8.86
N THR A 31 -0.40 -8.59 -9.09
CA THR A 31 -0.38 -9.46 -10.27
C THR A 31 -1.78 -9.54 -10.86
N ASP A 32 -1.90 -9.25 -12.16
CA ASP A 32 -3.14 -9.40 -12.91
C ASP A 32 -3.16 -10.72 -13.69
N ARG A 33 -4.31 -11.40 -13.65
CA ARG A 33 -4.53 -12.70 -14.31
C ARG A 33 -5.88 -12.74 -14.99
N GLN A 34 -5.94 -13.40 -16.14
CA GLN A 34 -7.18 -13.70 -16.87
C GLN A 34 -7.21 -15.20 -17.18
N ALA A 35 -8.33 -15.87 -16.90
CA ALA A 35 -8.48 -17.33 -17.10
C ALA A 35 -7.30 -18.16 -16.54
N GLY A 36 -6.73 -17.73 -15.41
CA GLY A 36 -5.58 -18.39 -14.76
C GLY A 36 -4.20 -18.08 -15.36
N ASN A 37 -4.12 -17.33 -16.46
CA ASN A 37 -2.85 -16.88 -17.04
C ASN A 37 -2.43 -15.55 -16.43
N VAL A 38 -1.19 -15.46 -15.94
CA VAL A 38 -0.60 -14.18 -15.50
C VAL A 38 -0.33 -13.29 -16.70
N LEU A 39 -0.92 -12.10 -16.70
CA LEU A 39 -0.73 -11.09 -17.74
C LEU A 39 0.42 -10.14 -17.37
N ALA A 40 0.43 -9.63 -16.14
CA ALA A 40 1.52 -8.80 -15.61
C ALA A 40 1.74 -8.99 -14.09
N THR A 41 2.93 -8.61 -13.65
CA THR A 41 3.25 -8.40 -12.23
C THR A 41 3.91 -7.03 -12.11
N LEU A 42 3.35 -6.17 -11.28
CA LEU A 42 3.76 -4.78 -11.15
C LEU A 42 4.01 -4.43 -9.69
N GLN A 43 5.04 -3.63 -9.45
CA GLN A 43 5.21 -2.92 -8.19
C GLN A 43 4.99 -1.43 -8.44
N LYS A 44 3.91 -0.89 -7.89
CA LYS A 44 3.48 0.49 -8.05
C LYS A 44 3.92 1.31 -6.85
N SER A 45 4.36 2.54 -7.07
CA SER A 45 4.68 3.49 -5.99
C SER A 45 4.31 4.91 -6.40
N SER A 46 3.90 5.72 -5.43
CA SER A 46 3.64 7.16 -5.63
C SER A 46 4.90 8.00 -5.67
N THR A 47 6.05 7.42 -5.34
CA THR A 47 7.35 8.09 -5.46
C THR A 47 8.18 7.43 -6.56
N GLN A 48 8.85 8.24 -7.37
CA GLN A 48 9.80 7.75 -8.37
C GLN A 48 10.97 7.03 -7.66
N VAL A 49 11.16 5.74 -7.94
CA VAL A 49 12.36 5.02 -7.48
C VAL A 49 13.57 5.59 -8.24
N SER A 50 14.40 6.41 -7.58
CA SER A 50 15.73 6.72 -8.09
C SER A 50 16.61 5.46 -7.98
N GLN A 51 16.64 4.64 -9.01
CA GLN A 51 17.66 3.60 -9.15
C GLN A 51 19.00 4.27 -9.49
N SER A 52 19.85 4.47 -8.48
CA SER A 52 21.29 4.67 -8.69
C SER A 52 22.00 3.34 -8.46
N PRO A 53 22.48 2.65 -9.50
CA PRO A 53 23.50 1.64 -9.28
C PRO A 53 24.84 2.36 -9.12
N ALA A 54 25.34 2.41 -7.89
CA ALA A 54 26.76 2.65 -7.65
C ALA A 54 27.55 1.58 -8.43
N PRO A 55 28.57 1.93 -9.24
CA PRO A 55 29.35 0.93 -9.94
C PRO A 55 30.24 0.22 -8.93
N GLU A 56 29.89 -1.03 -8.62
CA GLU A 56 30.80 -1.99 -8.01
C GLU A 56 31.91 -2.29 -9.03
N SER A 57 33.13 -1.98 -8.65
CA SER A 57 34.33 -2.12 -9.47
C SER A 57 34.63 -3.58 -9.77
N LEU A 58 34.56 -3.97 -11.05
CA LEU A 58 35.22 -5.16 -11.56
C LEU A 58 36.12 -4.78 -12.73
N GLU A 59 37.42 -4.88 -12.47
CA GLU A 59 38.49 -4.87 -13.46
C GLU A 59 38.33 -6.06 -14.41
N HIS A 60 38.20 -5.82 -15.72
CA HIS A 60 38.94 -6.63 -16.70
C HIS A 60 39.24 -5.84 -17.97
N ASN A 61 40.40 -6.18 -18.50
CA ASN A 61 41.27 -5.47 -19.41
C ASN A 61 41.00 -5.87 -20.87
N GLY A 62 41.16 -4.94 -21.81
CA GLY A 62 41.50 -5.26 -23.21
C GLY A 62 40.56 -4.76 -24.30
N SER A 63 41.02 -3.71 -25.02
CA SER A 63 41.09 -3.62 -26.50
C SER A 63 39.84 -4.05 -27.30
N ASP A 64 39.14 -3.21 -28.06
CA ASP A 64 39.65 -2.34 -29.11
C ASP A 64 38.62 -1.29 -29.54
N ALA A 65 39.13 -0.12 -29.90
CA ALA A 65 38.37 1.01 -30.40
C ALA A 65 38.03 0.86 -31.89
N ASN A 66 36.83 1.35 -32.24
CA ASN A 66 36.48 2.10 -33.44
C ASN A 66 37.04 1.61 -34.79
N ASN A 67 36.16 1.10 -35.67
CA ASN A 67 36.19 1.56 -37.06
C ASN A 67 34.83 1.48 -37.79
N LEU A 68 34.51 2.65 -38.35
CA LEU A 68 33.68 2.99 -39.50
C LEU A 68 33.42 1.84 -40.51
N LEU A 69 32.20 1.75 -41.05
CA LEU A 69 31.99 2.01 -42.49
C LEU A 69 30.51 2.14 -42.87
N SER A 70 30.23 3.25 -43.53
CA SER A 70 29.06 3.52 -44.37
C SER A 70 29.30 3.00 -45.80
N SER A 71 28.29 2.35 -46.39
CA SER A 71 28.12 2.16 -47.84
C SER A 71 26.70 1.61 -48.09
N GLN A 72 25.75 2.41 -48.58
CA GLN A 72 25.43 2.71 -49.99
C GLN A 72 24.17 1.98 -50.47
N VAL A 73 23.11 2.77 -50.65
CA VAL A 73 22.00 2.72 -51.63
C VAL A 73 21.76 1.40 -52.39
N GLY A 74 20.56 0.84 -52.17
CA GLY A 74 19.87 -0.13 -53.03
C GLY A 74 18.36 -0.09 -52.77
N ILE A 75 17.56 0.01 -53.82
CA ILE A 75 16.11 0.21 -53.86
C ILE A 75 15.33 -1.11 -53.61
N SER A 76 14.13 -0.98 -53.01
CA SER A 76 13.01 -1.95 -52.94
C SER A 76 13.16 -3.20 -52.07
N ASP A 77 12.46 -3.26 -50.94
CA ASP A 77 11.14 -3.92 -50.86
C ASP A 77 10.51 -3.75 -49.47
N ASN A 78 9.19 -3.56 -49.46
CA ASN A 78 8.36 -3.52 -48.27
C ASN A 78 8.41 -4.89 -47.55
N HIS A 79 8.98 -4.91 -46.35
CA HIS A 79 8.60 -5.88 -45.33
C HIS A 79 8.57 -5.13 -44.00
N GLU A 80 7.37 -4.72 -43.60
CA GLU A 80 7.10 -4.19 -42.28
C GLU A 80 7.44 -5.30 -41.27
N ASN A 81 8.57 -5.17 -40.59
CA ASN A 81 8.96 -6.07 -39.52
C ASN A 81 8.02 -5.81 -38.33
N PRO A 82 7.11 -6.72 -37.95
CA PRO A 82 6.15 -6.47 -36.86
C PRO A 82 6.82 -6.42 -35.47
N ASN A 83 8.13 -6.67 -35.39
CA ASN A 83 8.83 -6.94 -34.15
C ASN A 83 9.53 -5.73 -33.51
N LEU A 84 9.31 -4.51 -34.02
CA LEU A 84 9.77 -3.28 -33.36
C LEU A 84 8.73 -2.72 -32.38
N ASN A 85 7.44 -3.02 -32.57
CA ASN A 85 6.35 -2.50 -31.74
C ASN A 85 6.10 -3.35 -30.48
N SER A 86 6.28 -4.68 -30.54
CA SER A 86 6.21 -5.55 -29.35
C SER A 86 7.40 -5.38 -28.42
N ALA A 87 8.59 -5.12 -28.95
CA ALA A 87 9.77 -4.87 -28.13
C ALA A 87 9.69 -3.48 -27.44
N ALA A 88 9.17 -2.45 -28.13
CA ALA A 88 8.95 -1.15 -27.52
C ALA A 88 7.83 -1.18 -26.44
N LYS A 89 6.77 -1.99 -26.63
CA LYS A 89 5.71 -2.19 -25.64
C LYS A 89 6.19 -3.02 -24.43
N ALA A 90 6.95 -4.09 -24.68
CA ALA A 90 7.56 -4.91 -23.62
C ALA A 90 8.63 -4.17 -22.79
N VAL A 91 9.33 -3.19 -23.38
CA VAL A 91 10.30 -2.35 -22.66
C VAL A 91 9.61 -1.19 -21.90
N ALA A 92 8.42 -0.76 -22.31
CA ALA A 92 7.61 0.21 -21.56
C ALA A 92 6.92 -0.39 -20.31
N LEU A 93 6.78 -1.71 -20.23
CA LEU A 93 6.17 -2.44 -19.11
C LEU A 93 7.06 -2.53 -17.85
N ALA A 94 8.33 -2.10 -17.91
CA ALA A 94 9.29 -2.20 -16.80
C ALA A 94 9.65 -0.85 -16.15
N ILE A 95 9.00 0.26 -16.55
CA ILE A 95 9.11 1.52 -15.81
C ILE A 95 8.03 1.49 -14.72
N PRO A 96 8.35 1.67 -13.42
CA PRO A 96 7.31 1.86 -12.41
C PRO A 96 6.43 3.03 -12.86
N GLN A 97 5.22 2.72 -13.32
CA GLN A 97 4.25 3.76 -13.66
C GLN A 97 3.90 4.45 -12.34
N LEU A 98 4.22 5.75 -12.28
CA LEU A 98 3.94 6.57 -11.12
C LEU A 98 2.47 6.43 -10.73
N ALA A 99 2.22 6.07 -9.47
CA ALA A 99 0.85 5.94 -8.99
C ALA A 99 0.11 7.28 -9.07
N LYS A 100 -1.11 7.24 -9.61
CA LYS A 100 -2.01 8.39 -9.69
C LYS A 100 -2.76 8.55 -8.35
N LYS A 101 -2.97 9.79 -7.95
CA LYS A 101 -3.94 10.17 -6.91
C LYS A 101 -5.13 10.84 -7.59
N LEU A 102 -6.34 10.48 -7.19
CA LEU A 102 -7.56 11.21 -7.55
C LEU A 102 -8.03 11.97 -6.32
N ALA A 103 -8.36 13.26 -6.51
CA ALA A 103 -8.92 14.10 -5.44
C ALA A 103 -10.45 13.99 -5.33
N ALA A 104 -11.07 13.28 -6.28
CA ALA A 104 -12.50 12.99 -6.32
C ALA A 104 -12.74 11.80 -7.24
N ARG A 105 -13.88 11.12 -7.04
CA ARG A 105 -14.41 10.11 -7.96
C ARG A 105 -14.60 10.69 -9.37
N PRO A 106 -14.28 9.95 -10.45
CA PRO A 106 -14.59 10.37 -11.81
C PRO A 106 -16.10 10.53 -12.01
N ALA A 107 -16.50 11.56 -12.75
CA ALA A 107 -17.92 11.79 -13.05
C ALA A 107 -18.42 10.82 -14.12
N ALA A 108 -19.60 10.22 -13.89
CA ALA A 108 -20.25 9.29 -14.82
C ALA A 108 -20.50 9.87 -16.23
N THR A 109 -20.42 11.19 -16.42
CA THR A 109 -20.52 11.82 -17.75
C THR A 109 -19.38 11.45 -18.70
N HIS A 110 -18.30 10.87 -18.19
CA HIS A 110 -17.19 10.34 -18.99
C HIS A 110 -17.36 8.87 -19.37
N VAL A 111 -18.43 8.21 -18.92
CA VAL A 111 -18.68 6.78 -19.17
C VAL A 111 -19.64 6.66 -20.36
N ASN A 112 -19.14 6.08 -21.45
CA ASN A 112 -19.95 5.72 -22.59
C ASN A 112 -20.67 4.41 -22.22
N GLY A 113 -22.00 4.37 -22.22
CA GLY A 113 -22.81 3.22 -21.73
C GLY A 113 -22.70 1.95 -22.58
N GLU A 114 -21.62 1.81 -23.32
CA GLU A 114 -21.25 0.70 -24.19
C GLU A 114 -20.35 -0.32 -23.49
N TYR A 115 -19.81 0.05 -22.31
CA TYR A 115 -19.01 -0.80 -21.44
C TYR A 115 -19.53 -0.67 -20.01
N TRP A 116 -19.47 -1.76 -19.24
CA TRP A 116 -19.80 -1.75 -17.81
C TRP A 116 -19.05 -2.86 -17.10
N VAL A 117 -18.85 -2.72 -15.79
CA VAL A 117 -18.41 -3.82 -14.95
C VAL A 117 -19.68 -4.56 -14.53
N TYR A 118 -19.80 -5.84 -14.88
CA TYR A 118 -20.98 -6.66 -14.61
C TYR A 118 -21.06 -7.05 -13.14
N ASP A 119 -19.94 -7.52 -12.60
CA ASP A 119 -19.79 -7.95 -11.21
C ASP A 119 -18.35 -7.69 -10.74
N ALA A 120 -18.17 -7.38 -9.46
CA ALA A 120 -16.85 -7.26 -8.86
C ALA A 120 -16.88 -7.61 -7.37
N TYR A 121 -15.89 -8.38 -6.91
CA TYR A 121 -15.82 -8.78 -5.51
C TYR A 121 -14.39 -8.85 -5.00
N VAL A 122 -14.26 -8.85 -3.67
CA VAL A 122 -12.98 -8.85 -2.97
C VAL A 122 -12.79 -10.14 -2.18
N THR A 123 -11.61 -10.74 -2.27
CA THR A 123 -11.20 -11.83 -1.38
C THR A 123 -10.02 -11.37 -0.52
N LEU A 124 -10.16 -11.49 0.80
CA LEU A 124 -9.11 -11.13 1.76
C LEU A 124 -8.29 -12.37 2.17
N TYR A 125 -6.96 -12.24 2.26
CA TYR A 125 -6.05 -13.38 2.45
C TYR A 125 -5.21 -13.31 3.72
N THR A 126 -4.51 -12.21 3.98
CA THR A 126 -3.51 -12.14 5.06
C THR A 126 -3.73 -10.94 5.97
N ASP A 127 -3.86 -11.25 7.25
CA ASP A 127 -3.90 -10.40 8.44
C ASP A 127 -2.95 -11.09 9.43
N SER A 128 -1.78 -10.49 9.69
CA SER A 128 -0.67 -11.14 10.40
C SER A 128 -0.72 -10.89 11.91
N ASP A 129 -1.26 -9.77 12.34
CA ASP A 129 -1.42 -9.40 13.75
C ASP A 129 -2.84 -9.65 14.31
N TYR A 130 -3.76 -10.11 13.47
CA TYR A 130 -5.11 -10.56 13.78
C TYR A 130 -6.05 -9.45 14.28
N ASP A 131 -5.85 -8.21 13.82
CA ASP A 131 -6.67 -7.06 14.21
C ASP A 131 -7.91 -6.84 13.32
N GLY A 132 -8.03 -7.61 12.24
CA GLY A 132 -9.14 -7.56 11.28
C GLY A 132 -8.89 -6.71 10.04
N TYR A 133 -7.70 -6.13 9.88
CA TYR A 133 -7.27 -5.44 8.67
C TYR A 133 -6.32 -6.33 7.86
N TYR A 134 -6.46 -6.31 6.53
CA TYR A 134 -5.74 -7.24 5.65
C TYR A 134 -4.81 -6.49 4.71
N HIS A 135 -3.57 -6.95 4.55
CA HIS A 135 -2.59 -6.38 3.60
C HIS A 135 -2.45 -7.17 2.29
N HIS A 136 -3.07 -8.35 2.21
CA HIS A 136 -3.07 -9.18 1.02
C HIS A 136 -4.51 -9.56 0.63
N PHE A 137 -4.91 -9.20 -0.58
CA PHE A 137 -6.27 -9.43 -1.11
C PHE A 137 -6.28 -9.59 -2.63
N SER A 138 -7.38 -10.10 -3.19
CA SER A 138 -7.69 -10.02 -4.63
C SER A 138 -8.93 -9.18 -4.88
N VAL A 139 -8.96 -8.54 -6.05
CA VAL A 139 -10.18 -8.00 -6.66
C VAL A 139 -10.43 -8.75 -7.94
N ASP A 140 -11.60 -9.37 -8.02
CA ASP A 140 -12.08 -10.11 -9.16
C ASP A 140 -13.20 -9.29 -9.80
N PHE A 141 -13.14 -9.06 -11.12
CA PHE A 141 -14.15 -8.27 -11.81
C PHE A 141 -14.35 -8.71 -13.26
N ASP A 142 -15.60 -8.63 -13.70
CA ASP A 142 -16.07 -8.99 -15.04
C ASP A 142 -16.47 -7.73 -15.81
N VAL A 143 -15.96 -7.55 -17.02
CA VAL A 143 -16.17 -6.33 -17.81
C VAL A 143 -16.89 -6.69 -19.10
N ASP A 144 -18.11 -6.21 -19.22
CA ASP A 144 -18.94 -6.41 -20.39
C ASP A 144 -18.83 -5.24 -21.37
N THR A 145 -19.19 -5.54 -22.62
CA THR A 145 -19.39 -4.53 -23.66
C THR A 145 -20.55 -4.88 -24.59
N GLN A 146 -21.18 -3.86 -25.18
CA GLN A 146 -22.16 -4.05 -26.26
C GLN A 146 -21.52 -4.55 -27.58
N TYR A 147 -20.20 -4.44 -27.71
CA TYR A 147 -19.46 -4.89 -28.88
C TYR A 147 -19.27 -6.41 -28.83
N ALA A 148 -18.84 -7.01 -29.95
CA ALA A 148 -18.56 -8.45 -29.96
C ALA A 148 -17.32 -8.80 -29.11
N HIS A 149 -16.36 -7.88 -29.06
CA HIS A 149 -15.16 -7.95 -28.23
C HIS A 149 -14.51 -6.56 -28.16
N ALA A 150 -13.62 -6.36 -27.19
CA ALA A 150 -12.76 -5.19 -27.10
C ALA A 150 -11.47 -5.53 -26.35
N ASP A 151 -10.44 -4.69 -26.51
CA ASP A 151 -9.25 -4.72 -25.66
C ASP A 151 -9.30 -3.53 -24.71
N VAL A 152 -9.14 -3.78 -23.41
CA VAL A 152 -9.25 -2.78 -22.35
C VAL A 152 -8.11 -2.92 -21.35
N TYR A 153 -7.90 -1.91 -20.52
CA TYR A 153 -7.09 -2.03 -19.30
C TYR A 153 -7.80 -1.35 -18.14
N ALA A 154 -7.52 -1.78 -16.92
CA ALA A 154 -8.11 -1.24 -15.71
C ALA A 154 -7.07 -0.48 -14.86
N ARG A 155 -7.54 0.51 -14.11
CA ARG A 155 -6.80 1.13 -13.00
C ARG A 155 -7.60 0.94 -11.73
N LEU A 156 -6.94 0.42 -10.70
CA LEU A 156 -7.55 0.13 -9.42
C LEU A 156 -6.98 1.06 -8.35
N TYR A 157 -7.88 1.59 -7.53
CA TYR A 157 -7.58 2.56 -6.49
C TYR A 157 -8.21 2.15 -5.17
N LEU A 158 -7.57 2.54 -4.07
CA LEU A 158 -8.11 2.51 -2.72
C LEU A 158 -8.41 3.92 -2.27
N GLY A 159 -9.62 4.16 -1.78
CA GLY A 159 -10.06 5.47 -1.32
C GLY A 159 -10.57 5.48 0.11
N THR A 160 -10.36 6.60 0.79
CA THR A 160 -11.04 6.94 2.05
C THR A 160 -11.72 8.30 1.85
N GLY A 161 -13.05 8.31 1.78
CA GLY A 161 -13.82 9.48 1.38
C GLY A 161 -13.64 9.82 -0.10
N ASP A 162 -13.24 11.05 -0.42
CA ASP A 162 -13.13 11.53 -1.82
C ASP A 162 -11.73 11.33 -2.44
N GLU A 163 -10.71 10.97 -1.66
CA GLU A 163 -9.35 10.79 -2.16
C GLU A 163 -9.06 9.31 -2.47
N PHE A 164 -8.64 9.04 -3.71
CA PHE A 164 -8.30 7.69 -4.17
C PHE A 164 -6.82 7.58 -4.56
N ARG A 165 -6.16 6.51 -4.12
CA ARG A 165 -4.75 6.21 -4.37
C ARG A 165 -4.63 4.96 -5.23
N GLU A 166 -4.03 5.11 -6.41
CA GLU A 166 -3.86 4.00 -7.35
C GLU A 166 -2.86 2.99 -6.80
N TYR A 167 -3.24 1.72 -6.72
CA TYR A 167 -2.32 0.65 -6.32
C TYR A 167 -1.97 -0.26 -7.50
N HIS A 168 -2.79 -0.30 -8.56
CA HIS A 168 -2.54 -1.16 -9.71
C HIS A 168 -3.07 -0.57 -11.03
N THR A 169 -2.40 -0.91 -12.13
CA THR A 169 -2.89 -0.76 -13.50
C THR A 169 -2.65 -2.09 -14.20
N THR A 170 -3.66 -2.68 -14.81
CA THR A 170 -3.51 -3.98 -15.45
C THR A 170 -2.71 -3.88 -16.75
N ALA A 171 -2.22 -5.00 -17.26
CA ALA A 171 -1.93 -5.08 -18.69
C ALA A 171 -3.23 -4.92 -19.51
N ASP A 172 -3.08 -4.69 -20.81
CA ASP A 172 -4.21 -4.79 -21.73
C ASP A 172 -4.74 -6.24 -21.70
N PHE A 173 -6.05 -6.40 -21.54
CA PHE A 173 -6.74 -7.68 -21.56
C PHE A 173 -7.94 -7.64 -22.51
N HIS A 174 -8.31 -8.81 -23.01
CA HIS A 174 -9.36 -8.98 -24.02
C HIS A 174 -10.69 -9.29 -23.35
N ILE A 175 -11.77 -8.67 -23.80
CA ILE A 175 -13.14 -8.98 -23.35
C ILE A 175 -14.01 -9.39 -24.55
N ASP A 176 -14.89 -10.36 -24.34
CA ASP A 176 -15.72 -11.05 -25.33
C ASP A 176 -17.22 -10.82 -25.03
N GLY A 177 -17.71 -9.60 -25.29
CA GLY A 177 -19.13 -9.27 -25.16
C GLY A 177 -19.59 -9.26 -23.69
N ASP A 178 -20.42 -10.23 -23.30
CA ASP A 178 -20.96 -10.42 -21.95
C ASP A 178 -20.48 -11.74 -21.30
N SER A 179 -19.26 -12.17 -21.65
CA SER A 179 -18.74 -13.49 -21.28
C SER A 179 -17.96 -13.48 -19.97
N THR A 180 -18.50 -14.15 -18.95
CA THR A 180 -17.80 -14.36 -17.67
C THR A 180 -16.47 -15.13 -17.75
N ASP A 181 -16.15 -15.75 -18.89
CA ASP A 181 -14.91 -16.51 -19.07
C ASP A 181 -13.68 -15.60 -19.16
N ASP A 182 -13.88 -14.31 -19.44
CA ASP A 182 -12.84 -13.30 -19.56
C ASP A 182 -12.60 -12.48 -18.26
N GLN A 183 -13.24 -12.88 -17.15
CA GLN A 183 -13.06 -12.25 -15.85
C GLN A 183 -11.57 -12.08 -15.49
N LEU A 184 -11.24 -10.91 -14.94
CA LEU A 184 -9.90 -10.58 -14.50
C LEU A 184 -9.79 -10.68 -12.97
N THR A 185 -8.65 -11.18 -12.49
CA THR A 185 -8.27 -11.17 -11.07
C THR A 185 -7.02 -10.32 -10.89
N VAL A 186 -7.05 -9.37 -9.95
CA VAL A 186 -5.90 -8.58 -9.50
C VAL A 186 -5.57 -8.95 -8.05
N GLU A 187 -4.53 -9.75 -7.86
CA GLU A 187 -3.99 -10.13 -6.54
C GLU A 187 -2.97 -9.08 -6.08
N THR A 188 -3.10 -8.55 -4.87
CA THR A 188 -2.33 -7.40 -4.37
C THR A 188 -1.83 -7.60 -2.94
N GLU A 189 -0.54 -7.35 -2.73
CA GLU A 189 0.09 -7.10 -1.44
C GLU A 189 0.38 -5.59 -1.29
N LEU A 190 -0.21 -4.94 -0.30
CA LEU A 190 0.08 -3.55 0.02
C LEU A 190 1.35 -3.46 0.87
N LEU A 191 2.32 -2.68 0.42
CA LEU A 191 3.64 -2.63 1.04
C LEU A 191 3.78 -1.46 2.03
N SER A 192 3.22 -0.29 1.71
CA SER A 192 3.26 0.89 2.58
C SER A 192 2.21 1.95 2.23
N GLY A 193 1.95 2.84 3.17
CA GLY A 193 1.16 4.07 2.96
C GLY A 193 -0.37 3.90 3.02
N PHE A 194 -0.85 2.76 3.52
CA PHE A 194 -2.26 2.49 3.77
C PHE A 194 -2.45 2.17 5.26
N TYR A 195 -2.85 3.16 6.05
CA TYR A 195 -3.20 2.95 7.45
C TYR A 195 -4.43 2.03 7.59
N PRO A 196 -4.59 1.33 8.72
CA PRO A 196 -5.79 0.54 9.01
C PRO A 196 -7.05 1.41 8.92
N ASP A 197 -7.91 1.12 7.95
CA ASP A 197 -9.18 1.80 7.73
C ASP A 197 -10.12 0.94 6.86
N ASP A 198 -11.38 1.35 6.76
CA ASP A 198 -12.35 0.76 5.85
C ASP A 198 -12.30 1.49 4.51
N TYR A 199 -11.65 0.88 3.52
CA TYR A 199 -11.43 1.47 2.21
C TYR A 199 -12.58 1.19 1.24
N GLU A 200 -12.73 2.08 0.26
CA GLU A 200 -13.49 1.82 -0.95
C GLU A 200 -12.54 1.44 -2.09
N ILE A 201 -12.91 0.45 -2.88
CA ILE A 201 -12.21 0.10 -4.13
C ILE A 201 -12.90 0.81 -5.29
N LEU A 202 -12.12 1.53 -6.09
CA LEU A 202 -12.56 2.14 -7.34
C LEU A 202 -11.83 1.47 -8.50
N ILE A 203 -12.60 1.05 -9.51
CA ILE A 203 -12.14 0.42 -10.74
C ILE A 203 -12.49 1.37 -11.89
N GLU A 204 -11.48 1.85 -12.60
CA GLU A 204 -11.64 2.59 -13.86
C GLU A 204 -11.24 1.70 -15.03
N ILE A 205 -12.14 1.52 -16.01
CA ILE A 205 -11.87 0.76 -17.24
C ILE A 205 -11.59 1.73 -18.38
N TYR A 206 -10.53 1.48 -19.13
CA TYR A 206 -10.12 2.27 -20.27
C TYR A 206 -10.06 1.42 -21.54
N ASP A 207 -10.49 1.98 -22.66
CA ASP A 207 -10.25 1.37 -23.97
C ASP A 207 -8.73 1.39 -24.28
N ALA A 208 -8.16 0.23 -24.61
CA ALA A 208 -6.71 0.06 -24.72
C ALA A 208 -6.10 0.80 -25.93
N VAL A 209 -6.90 1.16 -26.93
CA VAL A 209 -6.43 1.83 -28.14
C VAL A 209 -6.50 3.35 -27.97
N THR A 210 -7.63 3.84 -27.52
CA THR A 210 -7.95 5.28 -27.42
C THR A 210 -7.54 5.87 -26.07
N ASN A 211 -7.35 5.05 -25.04
CA ASN A 211 -7.15 5.45 -23.64
C ASN A 211 -8.31 6.30 -23.09
N GLU A 212 -9.50 6.16 -23.65
CA GLU A 212 -10.72 6.79 -23.13
C GLU A 212 -11.22 5.99 -21.92
N LEU A 213 -11.65 6.70 -20.87
CA LEU A 213 -12.34 6.07 -19.74
C LEU A 213 -13.71 5.60 -20.25
N VAL A 214 -13.97 4.30 -20.23
CA VAL A 214 -15.19 3.72 -20.80
C VAL A 214 -16.15 3.17 -19.75
N ALA A 215 -15.67 2.79 -18.56
CA ALA A 215 -16.52 2.36 -17.44
C ALA A 215 -15.88 2.68 -16.09
N VAL A 216 -16.72 2.76 -15.06
CA VAL A 216 -16.32 2.95 -13.66
C VAL A 216 -17.17 2.04 -12.79
N ALA A 217 -16.56 1.34 -11.85
CA ALA A 217 -17.23 0.60 -10.79
C ALA A 217 -16.59 0.90 -9.44
N ASP A 218 -17.44 0.98 -8.42
CA ASP A 218 -17.04 1.42 -7.09
C ASP A 218 -18.04 0.99 -6.02
N GLY A 219 -17.81 1.44 -4.78
CA GLY A 219 -18.64 1.12 -3.62
C GLY A 219 -20.08 1.65 -3.67
N TYR A 220 -20.40 2.57 -4.59
CA TYR A 220 -21.77 3.09 -4.77
C TYR A 220 -22.52 2.30 -5.84
N THR A 221 -21.81 1.68 -6.78
CA THR A 221 -22.40 0.78 -7.77
C THR A 221 -22.46 -0.67 -7.29
N ASP A 222 -21.49 -1.08 -6.46
CA ASP A 222 -21.34 -2.43 -5.95
C ASP A 222 -20.94 -2.41 -4.47
N ALA A 223 -21.73 -3.06 -3.63
CA ALA A 223 -21.49 -3.06 -2.19
C ALA A 223 -20.26 -3.88 -1.79
N ASP A 224 -19.85 -4.86 -2.61
CA ASP A 224 -18.70 -5.70 -2.34
C ASP A 224 -17.37 -4.93 -2.49
N LEU A 225 -17.41 -3.74 -3.10
CA LEU A 225 -16.28 -2.81 -3.22
C LEU A 225 -16.25 -1.73 -2.12
N TYR A 226 -17.19 -1.75 -1.17
CA TYR A 226 -17.34 -0.70 -0.15
C TYR A 226 -17.00 -1.20 1.26
N LEU A 227 -16.31 -0.37 2.04
CA LEU A 227 -15.92 -0.64 3.44
C LEU A 227 -15.10 -1.93 3.60
N VAL A 228 -14.06 -2.06 2.80
CA VAL A 228 -13.12 -3.19 2.85
C VAL A 228 -12.03 -2.87 3.87
N SER A 229 -11.95 -3.64 4.96
CA SER A 229 -10.97 -3.44 6.02
C SER A 229 -9.57 -3.85 5.56
N ILE A 230 -8.75 -2.85 5.23
CA ILE A 230 -7.44 -3.00 4.59
C ILE A 230 -6.38 -2.21 5.35
N GLU A 231 -5.15 -2.72 5.35
CA GLU A 231 -3.96 -2.00 5.75
C GLU A 231 -2.75 -2.35 4.87
N SER A 232 -1.64 -1.62 4.98
CA SER A 232 -0.37 -2.04 4.38
C SER A 232 0.49 -2.85 5.34
N GLN A 233 1.32 -3.73 4.79
CA GLN A 233 2.20 -4.66 5.51
C GLN A 233 3.12 -3.99 6.55
N ASP A 234 3.44 -2.71 6.41
CA ASP A 234 4.21 -1.95 7.40
C ASP A 234 3.44 -1.59 8.68
N ASN A 235 2.13 -1.85 8.73
CA ASN A 235 1.28 -1.70 9.92
C ASN A 235 1.03 -3.02 10.68
N GLU A 236 1.42 -4.16 10.11
CA GLU A 236 1.31 -5.49 10.72
C GLU A 236 2.28 -5.65 11.92
N VAL A 237 1.82 -5.35 13.14
CA VAL A 237 2.66 -5.29 14.35
C VAL A 237 2.29 -6.38 15.36
N ILE A 238 3.06 -7.48 15.34
CA ILE A 238 2.89 -8.58 16.31
C ILE A 238 3.48 -8.21 17.67
N TYR A 239 2.62 -7.98 18.67
CA TYR A 239 3.04 -7.78 20.05
C TYR A 239 3.45 -9.12 20.71
N VAL A 240 4.75 -9.31 20.93
CA VAL A 240 5.24 -10.39 21.78
C VAL A 240 5.22 -9.89 23.22
N GLU A 241 4.32 -10.44 24.05
CA GLU A 241 4.38 -10.19 25.49
C GLU A 241 5.75 -10.61 26.01
N PRO A 242 6.50 -9.75 26.73
CA PRO A 242 7.76 -10.16 27.31
C PRO A 242 7.48 -11.25 28.34
N ASP A 243 8.26 -12.34 28.33
CA ASP A 243 8.24 -13.36 29.38
C ASP A 243 8.38 -12.67 30.74
N VAL A 244 7.28 -12.55 31.47
CA VAL A 244 7.30 -12.02 32.83
C VAL A 244 7.93 -13.10 33.69
N LEU A 245 9.24 -12.99 33.92
CA LEU A 245 9.94 -13.72 34.97
C LEU A 245 9.34 -13.28 36.31
N VAL A 246 8.29 -13.97 36.75
CA VAL A 246 7.75 -13.85 38.10
C VAL A 246 8.83 -14.39 39.03
N VAL A 247 9.71 -13.49 39.50
CA VAL A 247 10.57 -13.79 40.64
C VAL A 247 9.66 -13.82 41.86
N GLU A 248 9.22 -15.02 42.24
CA GLU A 248 8.53 -15.25 43.50
C GLU A 248 9.53 -15.00 44.64
N ALA A 249 9.69 -13.73 45.00
CA ALA A 249 10.40 -13.33 46.20
C ALA A 249 9.49 -13.62 47.39
N SER A 250 9.55 -14.86 47.89
CA SER A 250 8.93 -15.23 49.16
C SER A 250 9.59 -14.43 50.29
N GLY A 251 9.04 -13.25 50.60
CA GLY A 251 9.38 -12.44 51.77
C GLY A 251 8.91 -13.14 53.04
N GLY A 252 9.61 -14.20 53.44
CA GLY A 252 9.25 -15.07 54.54
C GLY A 252 9.14 -14.34 55.88
N SER A 253 8.06 -14.66 56.61
CA SER A 253 7.76 -14.20 57.98
C SER A 253 8.81 -14.59 59.04
N THR A 254 9.88 -15.28 58.65
CA THR A 254 11.01 -15.68 59.50
C THR A 254 11.66 -14.49 60.20
N GLY A 255 11.72 -13.31 59.55
CA GLY A 255 12.30 -12.10 60.14
C GLY A 255 11.51 -11.59 61.36
N TRP A 256 10.18 -11.73 61.34
CA TRP A 256 9.33 -11.29 62.44
C TRP A 256 9.43 -12.23 63.65
N PHE A 257 9.56 -13.54 63.44
CA PHE A 257 9.77 -14.48 64.55
C PHE A 257 11.08 -14.23 65.29
N ILE A 258 12.16 -13.86 64.57
CA ILE A 258 13.45 -13.53 65.19
C ILE A 258 13.34 -12.23 66.01
N LEU A 259 12.59 -11.24 65.53
CA LEU A 259 12.40 -9.96 66.24
C LEU A 259 11.73 -10.14 67.61
N PHE A 260 10.80 -11.09 67.73
CA PHE A 260 10.12 -11.38 69.01
C PHE A 260 10.89 -12.32 69.94
N LEU A 261 11.78 -13.17 69.42
CA LEU A 261 12.54 -14.12 70.25
C LEU A 261 13.73 -13.47 70.98
N VAL A 262 14.37 -12.45 70.39
CA VAL A 262 15.51 -11.74 70.99
C VAL A 262 15.18 -11.11 72.36
N PRO A 263 14.09 -10.33 72.55
CA PRO A 263 13.78 -9.75 73.86
C PRO A 263 13.45 -10.82 74.91
N VAL A 264 12.81 -11.93 74.53
CA VAL A 264 12.50 -13.03 75.46
C VAL A 264 13.78 -13.73 75.94
N ALA A 265 14.74 -13.96 75.05
CA ALA A 265 16.04 -14.54 75.39
C ALA A 265 16.82 -13.62 76.33
N LEU A 266 16.82 -12.31 76.08
CA LEU A 266 17.49 -11.32 76.94
C LEU A 266 16.88 -11.30 78.36
N VAL A 267 15.54 -11.32 78.48
CA VAL A 267 14.87 -11.37 79.79
C VAL A 267 15.26 -12.63 80.59
N ARG A 268 15.38 -13.79 79.93
CA ARG A 268 15.80 -15.05 80.57
C ARG A 268 17.24 -14.99 81.08
N ILE A 269 18.15 -14.41 80.30
CA ILE A 269 19.58 -14.28 80.68
C ILE A 269 19.75 -13.34 81.88
N PHE A 270 19.05 -12.19 81.88
CA PHE A 270 19.09 -11.23 82.99
C PHE A 270 18.41 -11.74 84.27
N ALA A 271 17.41 -12.62 84.17
CA ALA A 271 16.78 -13.25 85.34
C ALA A 271 17.68 -14.34 85.97
N ALA A 272 18.40 -15.12 85.15
CA ALA A 272 19.29 -16.17 85.63
C ALA A 272 20.54 -15.62 86.36
N SER A 273 20.99 -14.40 86.03
CA SER A 273 22.12 -13.75 86.68
C SER A 273 21.81 -13.16 88.07
N ARG A 274 20.55 -13.23 88.55
CA ARG A 274 20.11 -12.66 89.84
C ARG A 274 19.78 -13.69 90.92
N LEU A 275 20.18 -14.96 90.75
CA LEU A 275 20.04 -15.94 91.84
C LEU A 275 21.15 -15.73 92.89
N PRO A 276 20.81 -15.49 94.17
CA PRO A 276 21.81 -15.42 95.22
C PRO A 276 22.42 -16.81 95.46
N LYS A 277 23.75 -16.90 95.48
CA LYS A 277 24.45 -18.08 95.99
C LYS A 277 24.16 -18.19 97.49
N HIS A 278 23.32 -19.14 97.88
CA HIS A 278 23.22 -19.56 99.26
C HIS A 278 24.45 -20.41 99.62
N SER A 279 25.24 -19.95 100.58
CA SER A 279 26.12 -20.78 101.41
C SER A 279 25.33 -21.34 102.59
#